data_AF-A0A2E8GK74-F1
#
_entry.id   AF-A0A2E8GK74-F1
#
_cell.length_a   1.000
_cell.length_b   1.000
_cell.length_c   1.000
_cell.angle_alpha   90.00
_cell.angle_beta   90.00
_cell.angle_gamma   90.00
#
_symmetry.space_group_name_H-M   'P 1'
#
loop_
_entity.id
_entity.type
_entity.pdbx_description
1 polymer ?
#
loop_
_entity_poly.entity_id
_entity_poly.type
_entity_poly.pdbx_seq_one_letter_code
_entity_poly.pdbx_strand_id
1 'polypeptide(L)' 'MADTPDGSSSESLVDIQAMLRLAGIEPTGADLASLGRIFPGVRRKVDRMYEIDTGDEVTASVFRAEPDS' A
#
# COMPACT_ATOMS: atom_id res chain seq x y z
N MET A 1 -17.94 8.13 20.99
CA MET A 1 -16.70 7.81 20.25
C MET A 1 -16.63 8.80 19.11
N ALA A 2 -15.52 9.53 18.98
CA ALA A 2 -15.40 10.65 18.06
C ALA A 2 -15.22 10.14 16.62
N ASP A 3 -16.08 10.58 15.72
CA ASP A 3 -15.82 10.61 14.28
C ASP A 3 -14.55 11.43 14.06
N THR A 4 -13.45 10.77 13.71
CA THR A 4 -12.24 11.46 13.26
C THR A 4 -12.48 11.96 11.83
N PRO A 5 -12.49 13.28 11.60
CA PRO A 5 -12.95 13.87 10.36
C PRO A 5 -11.86 13.76 9.29
N ASP A 6 -12.18 13.15 8.15
CA ASP A 6 -11.73 13.39 6.75
C ASP A 6 -10.23 13.60 6.39
N GLY A 7 -9.32 13.71 7.36
CA GLY A 7 -7.89 13.94 7.18
C GLY A 7 -7.15 12.66 6.79
N SER A 8 -7.56 11.52 7.34
CA SER A 8 -6.96 10.21 7.05
C SER A 8 -7.19 9.77 5.59
N SER A 9 -8.32 10.16 4.99
CA SER A 9 -8.64 9.89 3.59
C SER A 9 -7.75 10.68 2.62
N SER A 10 -7.47 11.94 2.96
CA SER A 10 -6.64 12.83 2.14
C SER A 10 -5.17 12.44 2.20
N GLU A 11 -4.67 12.10 3.39
CA GLU A 11 -3.30 11.60 3.59
C GLU A 11 -3.09 10.27 2.84
N SER A 12 -4.07 9.36 2.93
CA SER A 12 -4.04 8.10 2.16
C SER A 12 -4.03 8.30 0.64
N LEU A 13 -4.68 9.35 0.12
CA LEU A 13 -4.68 9.63 -1.32
C LEU A 13 -3.33 10.18 -1.81
N VAL A 14 -2.69 11.02 -1.00
CA VAL A 14 -1.32 11.53 -1.27
C VAL A 14 -0.33 10.37 -1.33
N ASP A 15 -0.43 9.43 -0.39
CA ASP A 15 0.42 8.24 -0.37
C ASP A 15 0.19 7.34 -1.58
N ILE A 16 -1.07 7.10 -1.96
CA ILE A 16 -1.42 6.33 -3.17
C ILE A 16 -0.82 6.99 -4.42
N GLN A 17 -0.96 8.31 -4.55
CA GLN A 17 -0.40 9.04 -5.68
C GLN A 17 1.13 8.96 -5.72
N ALA A 18 1.80 9.09 -4.57
CA ALA A 18 3.25 8.99 -4.46
C ALA A 18 3.75 7.59 -4.86
N MET A 19 3.08 6.53 -4.39
CA MET A 19 3.43 5.14 -4.74
C MET A 19 3.27 4.87 -6.24
N LEU A 20 2.18 5.34 -6.85
CA LEU A 20 1.96 5.15 -8.29
C LEU A 20 3.03 5.87 -9.13
N ARG A 21 3.42 7.08 -8.73
CA ARG A 21 4.50 7.81 -9.39
C ARG A 21 5.86 7.12 -9.28
N LEU A 22 6.17 6.54 -8.12
CA LEU A 22 7.39 5.73 -7.95
C LEU A 22 7.38 4.50 -8.88
N ALA A 23 6.21 3.95 -9.17
CA ALA A 23 6.02 2.87 -10.13
C ALA A 23 5.99 3.34 -11.60
N GLY A 24 6.16 4.65 -11.87
CA GLY A 24 6.09 5.23 -13.21
C GLY A 24 4.67 5.33 -13.78
N ILE A 25 3.64 5.22 -12.94
CA ILE A 25 2.24 5.32 -13.33
C ILE A 25 1.77 6.75 -13.00
N GLU A 26 1.24 7.46 -13.99
CA GLU A 26 0.57 8.74 -13.76
C GLU A 26 -0.95 8.50 -13.68
N PRO A 27 -1.55 8.51 -12.48
CA PRO A 27 -2.96 8.20 -12.31
C PRO A 27 -3.85 9.38 -12.68
N THR A 28 -5.01 9.08 -13.28
CA THR A 28 -6.05 10.10 -13.46
C THR A 28 -6.74 10.42 -12.13
N GLY A 29 -7.45 11.55 -12.06
CA GLY A 29 -8.24 11.88 -10.87
C GLY A 29 -9.33 10.85 -10.56
N ALA A 30 -9.88 10.17 -11.56
CA ALA A 30 -10.85 9.10 -11.38
C ALA A 30 -10.20 7.84 -10.79
N ASP A 31 -8.97 7.51 -11.22
CA ASP A 31 -8.22 6.38 -10.67
C ASP A 31 -7.91 6.60 -9.20
N LEU A 32 -7.43 7.81 -8.83
CA LEU A 32 -7.15 8.16 -7.44
C LEU A 32 -8.41 8.07 -6.57
N ALA A 33 -9.55 8.58 -7.05
CA ALA A 33 -10.81 8.50 -6.31
C ALA A 33 -11.29 7.05 -6.11
N SER A 34 -11.11 6.19 -7.12
CA SER A 34 -11.42 4.77 -7.04
C SER A 34 -10.50 4.05 -6.05
N LEU A 35 -9.20 4.29 -6.14
CA LEU A 35 -8.18 3.70 -5.28
C LEU A 35 -8.34 4.15 -3.82
N GLY A 36 -8.64 5.42 -3.56
CA GLY A 36 -8.92 5.93 -2.22
C GLY A 36 -10.07 5.20 -1.51
N ARG A 37 -11.04 4.67 -2.27
CA ARG A 37 -12.13 3.86 -1.71
C ARG A 37 -11.71 2.41 -1.43
N ILE A 38 -10.88 1.82 -2.28
CA ILE A 38 -10.53 0.38 -2.22
C ILE A 38 -9.34 0.13 -1.29
N PHE A 39 -8.32 0.99 -1.36
CA PHE A 39 -7.02 0.79 -0.72
C PHE A 39 -7.09 0.59 0.80
N PRO A 40 -7.93 1.32 1.57
CA PRO A 40 -8.04 1.09 3.02
C PRO A 40 -8.49 -0.33 3.37
N GLY A 41 -9.40 -0.92 2.59
CA GLY A 41 -9.86 -2.30 2.79
C GLY A 41 -8.76 -3.32 2.48
N VAL A 42 -7.98 -3.07 1.42
CA VAL A 42 -6.83 -3.91 1.07
C VAL A 42 -5.74 -3.82 2.13
N ARG A 43 -5.39 -2.61 2.59
CA ARG A 43 -4.42 -2.36 3.66
C ARG A 43 -4.75 -3.17 4.91
N ARG A 44 -5.98 -3.05 5.43
CA ARG A 44 -6.44 -3.83 6.61
C ARG A 44 -6.40 -5.33 6.40
N LYS A 45 -6.60 -5.81 5.17
CA LYS A 45 -6.51 -7.25 4.85
C LYS A 45 -5.06 -7.72 4.89
N VAL A 46 -4.13 -6.94 4.34
CA VAL A 46 -2.70 -7.22 4.35
C VAL A 46 -2.13 -7.11 5.76
N ASP A 47 -2.52 -6.09 6.53
CA ASP A 47 -2.07 -5.90 7.92
C ASP A 47 -2.41 -7.14 8.78
N ARG A 48 -3.61 -7.71 8.62
CA ARG A 48 -3.99 -8.96 9.30
C ARG A 48 -3.16 -10.18 8.90
N MET A 49 -2.54 -10.19 7.71
CA MET A 49 -1.65 -11.29 7.33
C MET A 49 -0.32 -11.23 8.10
N TYR A 50 0.12 -10.04 8.51
CA TYR A 50 1.33 -9.88 9.35
C TYR A 50 1.12 -10.29 10.82
N GLU A 51 -0.13 -10.45 11.26
CA GLU A 51 -0.45 -10.97 12.60
C GLU A 51 -0.31 -12.50 12.68
N ILE A 52 -0.16 -13.18 11.54
CA ILE A 52 -0.02 -14.63 11.48
C ILE A 52 1.44 -14.99 11.78
N ASP A 53 1.67 -15.73 12.86
CA ASP A 53 2.97 -16.34 13.12
C ASP A 53 3.30 -17.33 12.01
N THR A 54 4.33 -17.00 11.23
CA THR A 54 4.73 -17.78 10.05
C THR A 54 5.57 -19.00 10.43
N GLY A 55 6.10 -19.07 11.66
CA GLY A 55 6.96 -20.15 12.11
C GLY A 55 8.28 -20.30 11.34
N ASP A 56 8.53 -19.42 10.38
CA ASP A 56 9.76 -19.39 9.59
C ASP A 56 10.84 -18.65 10.39
N GLU A 57 11.85 -19.39 10.87
CA GLU A 57 13.09 -18.79 11.40
C GLU A 57 13.95 -18.16 10.29
N VAL A 58 13.58 -18.35 9.02
CA VAL A 58 14.36 -17.98 7.84
C VAL A 58 13.56 -17.06 6.93
N THR A 59 14.14 -15.92 6.56
CA THR A 59 13.52 -14.96 5.64
C THR A 59 13.18 -15.61 4.30
N ALA A 60 11.97 -15.34 3.78
CA ALA A 60 11.55 -15.77 2.46
C ALA A 60 12.62 -15.46 1.40
N SER A 61 12.84 -16.39 0.46
CA SER A 61 13.87 -16.26 -0.57
C SER A 61 13.66 -15.01 -1.43
N VAL A 62 14.50 -13.98 -1.21
CA VAL A 62 14.52 -12.77 -2.04
C VAL A 62 15.48 -12.99 -3.20
N PHE A 63 14.95 -13.08 -4.42
CA PHE A 63 15.78 -13.03 -5.62
C PHE A 63 16.29 -11.60 -5.83
N ARG A 64 17.59 -11.38 -5.66
CA ARG A 64 18.25 -10.15 -6.11
C ARG A 64 18.74 -10.34 -7.53
N ALA A 65 18.31 -9.48 -8.45
CA ALA A 65 18.94 -9.38 -9.75
C ALA A 65 20.33 -8.73 -9.54
N GLU A 66 21.40 -9.40 -9.96
CA GLU A 66 22.71 -8.77 -10.01
C GLU A 66 22.73 -7.74 -11.14
N PRO A 67 23.26 -6.52 -10.93
CA PRO A 67 23.43 -5.57 -12.01
C PRO A 67 24.52 -6.08 -12.97
N ASP A 68 24.20 -6.17 -14.26
CA ASP A 68 25.18 -6.41 -15.32
C ASP A 68 26.29 -5.34 -15.22
N SER A 69 27.55 -5.80 -15.16
CA SER A 69 28.76 -4.96 -15.05
C SER A 69 29.17 -4.34 -16.37
#